data_AF-A0A946LYH5-F1
#
_entry.id   AF-A0A946LYH5-F1
#
_cell.length_a   1.000
_cell.length_b   1.000
_cell.length_c   1.000
_cell.angle_alpha   90.00
_cell.angle_beta   90.00
_cell.angle_gamma   90.00
#
_symmetry.space_group_name_H-M   'P 1'
#
loop_
_entity.id
_entity.type
_entity.pdbx_description
1 polymer ?
#
loop_
_entity_poly.entity_id
_entity_poly.type
_entity_poly.pdbx_seq_one_letter_code
_entity_poly.pdbx_strand_id
1 'polypeptide(L)'
;MTISRWIALAVVAFLLGAFFQYDLGSYLILENIKSEQAALQGLVETNPAKFIAGYFFIYVAVTALSIPGAAVMTLVAGALFGLWWG
;
A
#
# COMPACT_ATOMS: atom_id res chain seq x y z
N MET A 1 12.23 1.94 -27.82
CA MET A 1 11.82 1.78 -26.41
C MET A 1 10.40 2.32 -26.30
N THR A 2 9.45 1.51 -25.84
CA THR A 2 8.01 1.86 -25.86
C THR A 2 7.69 2.91 -24.80
N ILE A 3 6.88 3.90 -25.18
CA ILE A 3 6.50 5.07 -24.35
C ILE A 3 5.89 4.66 -22.99
N SER A 4 5.29 3.46 -22.96
CA SER A 4 4.75 2.79 -21.76
C SER A 4 5.77 2.63 -20.64
N ARG A 5 7.06 2.47 -20.95
CA ARG A 5 8.13 2.34 -19.94
C ARG A 5 8.40 3.66 -19.21
N TRP A 6 8.31 4.79 -19.92
CA TRP A 6 8.52 6.12 -19.35
C TRP A 6 7.34 6.56 -18.48
N ILE A 7 6.11 6.21 -18.87
CA ILE A 7 4.92 6.44 -18.02
C ILE A 7 5.03 5.65 -16.73
N ALA A 8 5.41 4.36 -16.79
CA ALA A 8 5.62 3.55 -15.59
C ALA A 8 6.69 4.15 -14.67
N LEU A 9 7.82 4.61 -15.23
CA LEU A 9 8.88 5.28 -14.46
C LEU A 9 8.41 6.58 -13.80
N ALA A 10 7.65 7.41 -14.50
CA ALA A 10 7.11 8.65 -13.97
C ALA A 10 6.11 8.40 -12.82
N VAL A 11 5.25 7.40 -12.96
CA VAL A 11 4.32 6.97 -11.90
C VAL A 11 5.08 6.46 -10.68
N VAL A 12 6.11 5.64 -10.89
CA VAL A 12 6.96 5.14 -9.79
C VAL A 12 7.68 6.28 -9.07
N ALA A 13 8.25 7.24 -9.81
CA ALA A 13 8.92 8.40 -9.22
C ALA A 13 7.95 9.30 -8.42
N PHE A 14 6.72 9.46 -8.90
CA PHE A 14 5.68 10.19 -8.18
C PHE A 14 5.26 9.48 -6.89
N LEU A 15 5.03 8.16 -6.95
CA LEU A 15 4.69 7.34 -5.78
C LEU A 15 5.82 7.36 -4.74
N LEU A 16 7.07 7.31 -5.19
CA LEU A 16 8.25 7.50 -4.35
C LEU A 16 8.28 8.85 -3.65
N GLY A 17 8.08 9.93 -4.41
CA GLY A 17 8.05 11.27 -3.86
C GLY A 17 6.97 11.40 -2.80
N ALA A 18 5.78 10.85 -3.04
CA ALA A 18 4.72 10.80 -2.05
C ALA A 18 5.11 9.95 -0.83
N PHE A 19 5.69 8.76 -1.02
CA PHE A 19 6.08 7.87 0.08
C PHE A 19 7.07 8.53 1.05
N PHE A 20 8.10 9.18 0.51
CA PHE A 20 9.10 9.89 1.32
C PHE A 20 8.58 11.22 1.88
N GLN A 21 7.75 11.95 1.14
CA GLN A 21 7.20 13.24 1.59
C GLN A 21 6.22 13.09 2.75
N TYR A 22 5.42 12.01 2.77
CA TYR A 22 4.41 11.76 3.79
C TYR A 22 4.91 10.87 4.94
N ASP A 23 6.19 10.49 4.94
CA ASP A 23 6.81 9.61 5.94
C ASP A 23 5.94 8.37 6.23
N LEU A 24 5.54 7.69 5.15
CA LEU A 24 4.62 6.53 5.24
C LEU A 24 5.21 5.40 6.08
N GLY A 25 6.53 5.35 6.25
CA GLY A 25 7.20 4.42 7.17
C GLY A 25 6.75 4.60 8.62
N SER A 26 6.51 5.83 9.07
CA SER A 26 5.97 6.10 10.40
C SER A 26 4.46 5.80 10.51
N TYR A 27 3.73 5.81 9.40
CA TYR A 27 2.31 5.39 9.36
C TYR A 27 2.12 3.87 9.26
N LEU A 28 3.14 3.16 8.76
CA LEU A 28 3.25 1.69 8.76
C LEU A 28 3.55 1.10 10.15
N ILE A 29 3.46 1.90 11.22
CA ILE A 29 3.56 1.37 12.58
C ILE A 29 2.23 0.73 12.94
N LEU A 30 2.29 -0.52 13.43
CA LEU A 30 1.12 -1.35 13.74
C LEU A 30 0.13 -0.65 14.68
N GLU A 31 0.62 0.21 15.58
CA GLU A 31 -0.20 1.02 16.50
C GLU A 31 -1.14 2.00 15.78
N ASN A 32 -0.65 2.73 14.78
CA ASN A 32 -1.47 3.68 14.01
C ASN A 32 -2.54 2.95 13.20
N ILE A 33 -2.18 1.80 12.63
CA ILE A 33 -3.12 0.98 11.86
C ILE A 33 -4.20 0.39 12.77
N LYS A 34 -3.85 0.02 14.01
CA LYS A 34 -4.81 -0.50 14.99
C LYS A 34 -5.80 0.57 15.46
N SER A 35 -5.35 1.83 15.57
CA SER A 35 -6.21 2.99 15.88
C SER A 35 -7.27 3.23 14.80
N GLU A 36 -6.90 3.08 13.54
CA GLU A 36 -7.76 3.36 12.38
C GLU A 36 -8.37 2.08 11.77
N GLN A 37 -8.15 0.92 12.37
CA GLN A 37 -8.52 -0.38 11.80
C GLN A 37 -10.02 -0.48 11.51
N ALA A 38 -10.86 -0.01 12.43
CA ALA A 38 -12.31 -0.04 12.28
C ALA A 38 -12.79 0.89 11.15
N ALA A 39 -12.17 2.07 11.00
CA ALA A 39 -12.49 3.01 9.93
C ALA A 39 -12.03 2.48 8.56
N LEU A 40 -10.84 1.88 8.50
CA LEU A 40 -10.30 1.23 7.31
C LEU A 40 -11.14 0.02 6.88
N GLN A 41 -11.60 -0.80 7.83
CA GLN A 41 -12.51 -1.92 7.52
C GLN A 41 -13.80 -1.44 6.88
N GLY A 42 -14.44 -0.38 7.41
CA GLY A 42 -15.64 0.19 6.79
C GLY A 42 -15.40 0.71 5.37
N LEU A 43 -14.23 1.29 5.09
CA LEU A 43 -13.85 1.74 3.75
C LEU A 43 -13.59 0.56 2.78
N VAL A 44 -12.98 -0.51 3.26
CA VAL A 44 -12.76 -1.75 2.50
C VAL A 44 -14.09 -2.42 2.17
N GLU A 45 -15.02 -2.49 3.11
CA GLU A 45 -16.36 -3.05 2.89
C GLU A 45 -17.17 -2.25 1.87
N THR A 46 -16.98 -0.93 1.81
CA THR A 46 -17.70 -0.06 0.88
C THR A 46 -17.25 -0.27 -0.57
N ASN A 47 -15.96 -0.52 -0.83
CA ASN A 47 -15.42 -0.74 -2.17
C ASN A 47 -14.18 -1.65 -2.15
N PRO A 48 -14.35 -2.97 -1.95
CA PRO A 48 -13.24 -3.90 -1.72
C PRO A 48 -12.31 -3.98 -2.93
N ALA A 49 -12.85 -3.99 -4.15
CA ALA A 49 -12.05 -4.07 -5.37
C ALA A 49 -11.09 -2.88 -5.55
N LYS A 50 -11.51 -1.66 -5.16
CA LYS A 50 -10.65 -0.47 -5.23
C LYS A 50 -9.52 -0.53 -4.19
N PHE A 51 -9.84 -0.97 -2.97
CA PHE A 51 -8.85 -1.12 -1.91
C PHE A 51 -7.82 -2.21 -2.21
N ILE A 52 -8.27 -3.36 -2.76
CA ILE A 52 -7.38 -4.43 -3.20
C ILE A 52 -6.45 -3.94 -4.32
N ALA A 53 -6.99 -3.26 -5.33
CA ALA A 53 -6.17 -2.71 -6.41
C ALA A 53 -5.15 -1.69 -5.90
N GLY A 54 -5.57 -0.76 -5.04
CA GLY A 54 -4.69 0.23 -4.42
C GLY A 54 -3.58 -0.42 -3.59
N TYR A 55 -3.94 -1.36 -2.70
CA TYR A 55 -2.98 -2.12 -1.91
C TYR A 55 -1.98 -2.88 -2.80
N PHE A 56 -2.44 -3.52 -3.86
CA PHE A 56 -1.59 -4.24 -4.81
C PHE A 56 -0.55 -3.32 -5.48
N PHE A 57 -0.97 -2.16 -5.98
CA PHE A 57 -0.02 -1.23 -6.61
C PHE A 57 1.00 -0.67 -5.62
N ILE A 58 0.58 -0.39 -4.37
CA ILE A 58 1.50 0.05 -3.32
C ILE A 58 2.47 -1.07 -2.97
N TYR A 59 1.99 -2.30 -2.81
CA TYR A 59 2.84 -3.46 -2.51
C TYR A 59 3.85 -3.73 -3.63
N VAL A 60 3.43 -3.65 -4.90
CA VAL A 60 4.33 -3.76 -6.05
C VAL A 60 5.38 -2.65 -6.03
N ALA A 61 5.02 -1.41 -5.71
CA ALA A 61 5.98 -0.31 -5.57
C ALA A 61 6.97 -0.57 -4.43
N VAL A 62 6.50 -0.86 -3.22
CA VAL A 62 7.36 -1.16 -2.05
C VAL A 62 8.31 -2.31 -2.34
N THR A 63 7.82 -3.37 -2.98
CA THR A 63 8.61 -4.56 -3.35
C THR A 63 9.61 -4.25 -4.47
N ALA A 64 9.19 -3.56 -5.53
CA ALA A 64 10.06 -3.21 -6.66
C ALA A 64 11.17 -2.23 -6.27
N LEU A 65 10.95 -1.45 -5.21
CA LEU A 65 11.91 -0.51 -4.68
C LEU A 65 12.69 -1.03 -3.48
N SER A 66 12.46 -2.30 -3.10
CA SER A 66 13.11 -2.96 -1.96
C SER A 66 13.00 -2.16 -0.65
N ILE A 67 11.88 -1.46 -0.46
CA ILE A 67 11.67 -0.63 0.73
C ILE A 67 11.40 -1.56 1.93
N PRO A 68 12.12 -1.40 3.05
CA PRO A 68 11.83 -2.15 4.27
C PRO A 68 10.43 -1.75 4.78
N GLY A 69 9.51 -2.72 4.82
CA GLY A 69 8.10 -2.46 5.13
C GLY A 69 7.13 -3.51 4.57
N ALA A 70 7.59 -4.39 3.67
CA ALA A 70 6.78 -5.45 3.08
C ALA A 70 6.11 -6.37 4.13
N ALA A 71 6.81 -6.69 5.22
CA ALA A 71 6.26 -7.53 6.30
C ALA A 71 5.07 -6.87 7.01
N VAL A 72 5.13 -5.55 7.23
CA VAL A 72 4.00 -4.80 7.79
C VAL A 72 2.85 -4.81 6.79
N MET A 73 3.10 -4.59 5.51
CA MET A 73 2.05 -4.63 4.49
C MET A 73 1.30 -5.96 4.49
N THR A 74 2.00 -7.10 4.59
CA THR A 74 1.37 -8.43 4.71
C THR A 74 0.46 -8.54 5.93
N LEU A 75 0.89 -8.03 7.10
CA LEU A 75 0.05 -8.00 8.30
C LEU A 75 -1.20 -7.12 8.13
N VAL A 76 -1.07 -6.00 7.44
CA VAL A 76 -2.17 -5.09 7.12
C VAL A 76 -3.15 -5.75 6.15
N ALA A 77 -2.66 -6.48 5.15
CA ALA A 77 -3.51 -7.24 4.24
C ALA A 77 -4.34 -8.29 5.01
N GLY A 78 -3.70 -9.04 5.91
CA GLY A 78 -4.41 -10.00 6.76
C GLY A 78 -5.45 -9.34 7.68
N ALA A 79 -5.18 -8.12 8.17
CA ALA A 79 -6.09 -7.38 9.04
C ALA A 79 -7.28 -6.71 8.30
N LEU A 80 -7.06 -6.27 7.04
CA LEU A 80 -8.08 -5.56 6.24
C LEU A 80 -8.91 -6.51 5.36
N PHE A 81 -8.29 -7.54 4.79
CA PHE A 81 -8.95 -8.47 3.85
C PHE A 81 -9.25 -9.84 4.48
N GLY A 82 -8.73 -10.09 5.69
CA GLY A 82 -8.83 -11.36 6.39
C GLY A 82 -7.67 -12.31 6.06
N LEU A 83 -7.38 -13.23 6.98
CA LEU A 83 -6.25 -14.18 6.90
C LEU A 83 -6.24 -15.09 5.66
N TRP A 84 -7.37 -15.24 4.97
CA TRP A 84 -7.47 -16.04 3.74
C TRP A 84 -7.10 -15.26 2.47
N TRP A 85 -7.05 -13.92 2.56
CA TRP A 85 -6.82 -13.02 1.42
C TRP A 85 -5.54 -12.18 1.55
N GLY A 86 -4.84 -12.27 2.68
CA GLY A 86 -3.67 -11.45 3.03
C GLY A 86 -2.36 -12.22 3.12
#